data_AF-X5D932-F1
#
_entry.id   AF-X5D932-F1
#
_cell.length_a   1.000
_cell.length_b   1.000
_cell.length_c   1.000
_cell.angle_alpha   90.00
_cell.angle_beta   90.00
_cell.angle_gamma   90.00
#
_symmetry.space_group_name_H-M   'P 1'
#
loop_
_entity.id
_entity.type
_entity.pdbx_description
1 polymer ?
#
loop_
_entity_poly.entity_id
_entity_poly.type
_entity_poly.pdbx_seq_one_letter_code
_entity_poly.pdbx_strand_id
1 'polypeptide(L)'
;MPMILGYWDIRGLAHAIRLLLEYTDSSYEEKKYTMGDAPDYDRSQWLNEKFKLGLDFPNLPYLIDGAHKITQSNAILCYIARKHNLCGETEEEKIRVDILENQTMDNHMQLGMICYNPEFEKLKPKYLEELPEKLKLYSEFLGKRPWFAGNKGLEKISAYMKSSRFLPRPVFSKMAVWGNK
;
A
#
# COMPACT_ATOMS: atom_id res chain seq x y z
N MET A 1 19.17 14.49 2.39
CA MET A 1 18.86 13.78 1.13
C MET A 1 17.38 13.41 1.17
N PRO A 2 16.67 13.44 0.04
CA PRO A 2 15.28 12.95 0.00
C PRO A 2 15.23 11.47 0.40
N MET A 3 14.13 11.05 1.01
CA MET A 3 13.85 9.63 1.22
C MET A 3 13.70 8.92 -0.13
N ILE A 4 13.97 7.62 -0.20
CA ILE A 4 13.79 6.83 -1.43
C ILE A 4 12.74 5.75 -1.17
N LEU A 5 11.60 5.83 -1.85
CA LEU A 5 10.59 4.77 -1.90
C LEU A 5 10.85 3.87 -3.11
N GLY A 6 11.15 2.59 -2.87
CA GLY A 6 11.31 1.60 -3.92
C GLY A 6 10.08 0.72 -4.07
N TYR A 7 9.49 0.66 -5.27
CA TYR A 7 8.39 -0.25 -5.57
C TYR A 7 8.28 -0.52 -7.09
N TRP A 8 7.45 -1.49 -7.45
CA TRP A 8 7.02 -1.64 -8.85
C TRP A 8 6.29 -0.38 -9.34
N ASP A 9 6.38 -0.09 -10.63
CA ASP A 9 5.64 1.02 -11.28
C ASP A 9 4.16 0.69 -11.48
N ILE A 10 3.50 0.37 -10.37
CA ILE A 10 2.07 0.05 -10.24
C ILE A 10 1.55 0.68 -8.95
N ARG A 11 0.23 0.69 -8.76
CA ARG A 11 -0.39 1.10 -7.50
C ARG A 11 0.02 0.20 -6.33
N GLY A 12 -0.42 -1.07 -6.34
CA GLY A 12 -0.10 -2.11 -5.36
C GLY A 12 -0.03 -1.67 -3.89
N LEU A 13 0.90 -2.28 -3.15
CA LEU A 13 1.13 -2.04 -1.72
C LEU A 13 1.72 -0.65 -1.41
N ALA A 14 2.35 0.01 -2.39
CA ALA A 14 2.95 1.34 -2.19
C ALA A 14 1.93 2.48 -2.18
N HIS A 15 0.67 2.24 -2.54
CA HIS A 15 -0.31 3.31 -2.67
C HIS A 15 -0.54 4.09 -1.37
N ALA A 16 -0.74 3.39 -0.25
CA ALA A 16 -0.92 4.03 1.05
C ALA A 16 0.34 4.80 1.49
N ILE A 17 1.54 4.26 1.17
CA ILE A 17 2.82 4.90 1.50
C ILE A 17 2.98 6.20 0.73
N ARG A 18 2.72 6.21 -0.59
CA ARG A 18 2.76 7.43 -1.41
C ARG A 18 1.80 8.49 -0.88
N LEU A 19 0.55 8.10 -0.60
CA LEU A 19 -0.44 9.02 -0.03
C LEU A 19 0.01 9.62 1.30
N LEU A 20 0.65 8.82 2.17
CA LEU A 20 1.13 9.28 3.47
C LEU A 20 2.35 10.19 3.35
N LEU A 21 3.29 9.89 2.46
CA LEU A 21 4.45 10.75 2.16
C LEU A 21 3.99 12.12 1.64
N GLU A 22 3.01 12.14 0.74
CA GLU A 22 2.43 13.37 0.20
C GLU A 22 1.67 14.15 1.28
N TYR A 23 0.87 13.48 2.11
CA TYR A 23 0.16 14.12 3.21
C TYR A 23 1.12 14.77 4.22
N THR A 24 2.24 14.11 4.51
CA THR A 24 3.25 14.60 5.46
C THR A 24 4.20 15.64 4.87
N ASP A 25 3.99 16.06 3.61
CA ASP A 25 4.88 16.94 2.85
C ASP A 25 6.34 16.46 2.87
N SER A 26 6.51 15.15 2.85
CA SER A 26 7.82 14.51 2.90
C SER A 26 8.62 14.79 1.64
N SER A 27 9.91 15.10 1.79
CA SER A 27 10.85 15.11 0.67
C SER A 27 11.26 13.68 0.34
N TYR A 28 10.75 13.15 -0.77
CA TYR A 28 11.06 11.79 -1.25
C TYR A 28 11.14 11.71 -2.77
N GLU A 29 11.89 10.72 -3.24
CA GLU A 29 11.96 10.28 -4.63
C GLU A 29 11.49 8.82 -4.73
N GLU A 30 10.96 8.43 -5.90
CA GLU A 30 10.55 7.05 -6.15
C GLU A 30 11.55 6.32 -7.07
N LYS A 31 12.11 5.21 -6.59
CA LYS A 31 12.77 4.22 -7.44
C LYS A 31 11.72 3.23 -7.93
N LYS A 32 11.26 3.46 -9.16
CA LYS A 32 10.26 2.62 -9.82
C LYS A 32 10.92 1.51 -10.61
N TYR A 33 10.53 0.28 -10.34
CA TYR A 33 10.94 -0.90 -11.12
C TYR A 33 9.84 -1.25 -12.11
N THR A 34 10.18 -1.43 -13.37
CA THR A 34 9.23 -1.87 -14.41
C THR A 34 9.38 -3.38 -14.62
N MET A 35 8.26 -4.09 -14.55
CA MET A 35 8.19 -5.50 -14.96
C MET A 35 8.08 -5.58 -16.48
N GLY A 36 8.83 -6.49 -17.11
CA GLY A 36 8.74 -6.79 -18.53
C GLY A 36 7.37 -7.31 -18.96
N ASP A 37 7.13 -7.34 -20.26
CA ASP A 37 5.86 -7.85 -20.80
C ASP A 37 5.80 -9.39 -20.82
N ALA A 38 4.59 -9.91 -21.03
CA ALA A 38 4.38 -11.33 -21.24
C ALA A 38 5.14 -11.82 -22.50
N PRO A 39 5.57 -13.09 -22.55
CA PRO A 39 5.38 -14.12 -21.53
C PRO A 39 6.44 -14.12 -20.42
N ASP A 40 7.53 -13.39 -20.59
CA ASP A 40 8.72 -13.51 -19.75
C ASP A 40 8.57 -12.79 -18.41
N TYR A 41 7.79 -11.70 -18.38
CA TYR A 41 7.57 -10.86 -17.20
C TYR A 41 8.87 -10.47 -16.49
N ASP A 42 9.87 -10.05 -17.26
CA ASP A 42 11.23 -9.78 -16.76
C ASP A 42 11.23 -8.92 -15.50
N ARG A 43 12.00 -9.35 -14.50
CA ARG A 43 12.14 -8.67 -13.20
C ARG A 43 13.56 -8.19 -12.96
N SER A 44 14.42 -8.22 -13.99
CA SER A 44 15.85 -7.93 -13.88
C SER A 44 16.12 -6.57 -13.25
N GLN A 45 15.33 -5.53 -13.56
CA GLN A 45 15.50 -4.20 -12.96
C GLN A 45 15.53 -4.26 -11.43
N TRP A 46 14.64 -5.04 -10.81
CA TRP A 46 14.64 -5.23 -9.36
C TRP A 46 15.70 -6.25 -8.92
N LEU A 47 15.73 -7.42 -9.57
CA LEU A 47 16.59 -8.53 -9.14
C LEU A 47 18.09 -8.19 -9.19
N ASN A 48 18.50 -7.31 -10.09
CA ASN A 48 19.88 -6.84 -10.23
C ASN A 48 20.34 -5.93 -9.08
N GLU A 49 19.41 -5.26 -8.39
CA GLU A 49 19.68 -4.35 -7.27
C GLU A 49 19.27 -4.93 -5.90
N LYS A 50 18.36 -5.91 -5.86
CA LYS A 50 17.72 -6.48 -4.66
C LYS A 50 18.66 -6.67 -3.47
N PHE A 51 19.80 -7.31 -3.69
CA PHE A 51 20.76 -7.65 -2.62
C PHE A 51 21.90 -6.64 -2.45
N LYS A 52 21.85 -5.49 -3.15
CA LYS A 52 22.89 -4.45 -3.16
C LYS A 52 22.50 -3.19 -2.37
N LEU A 53 21.26 -3.11 -1.91
CA LEU A 53 20.72 -1.94 -1.21
C LEU A 53 20.96 -1.97 0.31
N GLY A 54 21.50 -3.05 0.85
CA GLY A 54 21.76 -3.21 2.29
C GLY A 54 20.49 -3.37 3.13
N LEU A 55 19.39 -3.85 2.55
CA LEU A 55 18.16 -4.19 3.26
C LEU A 55 18.36 -5.49 4.06
N ASP A 56 17.93 -5.54 5.32
CA ASP A 56 18.01 -6.76 6.15
C ASP A 56 17.19 -7.91 5.56
N PHE A 57 15.97 -7.59 5.09
CA PHE A 57 15.07 -8.53 4.42
C PHE A 57 14.66 -7.99 3.05
N PRO A 58 15.49 -8.16 2.00
CA PRO A 58 15.27 -7.53 0.70
C PRO A 58 13.89 -7.79 0.08
N ASN A 59 13.05 -6.76 0.01
CA ASN A 59 11.68 -6.86 -0.47
C ASN A 59 11.18 -5.53 -1.08
N LEU A 60 10.04 -5.58 -1.75
CA LEU A 60 9.29 -4.40 -2.22
C LEU A 60 7.92 -4.36 -1.52
N PRO A 61 7.46 -3.19 -1.03
CA PRO A 61 8.16 -1.92 -1.02
C PRO A 61 9.31 -1.86 0.00
N TYR A 62 10.25 -0.96 -0.27
CA TYR A 62 11.25 -0.51 0.70
C TYR A 62 11.24 1.02 0.82
N LEU A 63 11.65 1.55 1.97
CA LEU A 63 11.93 2.96 2.21
C LEU A 63 13.37 3.11 2.73
N ILE A 64 14.15 4.01 2.13
CA ILE A 64 15.46 4.42 2.63
C ILE A 64 15.37 5.87 3.08
N ASP A 65 15.65 6.13 4.35
CA ASP A 65 15.68 7.46 4.97
C ASP A 65 16.98 7.63 5.75
N GLY A 66 18.00 8.22 5.11
CA GLY A 66 19.35 8.32 5.66
C GLY A 66 19.94 6.93 5.96
N ALA A 67 20.18 6.64 7.24
CA ALA A 67 20.71 5.35 7.67
C ALA A 67 19.63 4.26 7.77
N HIS A 68 18.35 4.64 7.87
CA HIS A 68 17.24 3.72 8.05
C HIS A 68 16.86 3.06 6.73
N LYS A 69 16.78 1.72 6.75
CA LYS A 69 16.44 0.88 5.60
C LYS A 69 15.30 -0.06 6.01
N ILE A 70 14.12 0.18 5.47
CA ILE A 70 12.88 -0.41 5.99
C ILE A 70 12.17 -1.15 4.86
N THR A 71 11.76 -2.38 5.13
CA THR A 71 10.90 -3.20 4.26
C THR A 71 9.63 -3.57 5.00
N GLN A 72 8.65 -4.16 4.29
CA GLN A 72 7.26 -4.39 4.75
C GLN A 72 6.43 -3.11 4.75
N SER A 73 5.32 -3.11 4.00
CA SER A 73 4.50 -1.91 3.79
C SER A 73 3.98 -1.31 5.09
N ASN A 74 3.52 -2.15 6.02
CA ASN A 74 2.99 -1.73 7.32
C ASN A 74 4.09 -1.13 8.20
N ALA A 75 5.29 -1.72 8.20
CA ALA A 75 6.43 -1.16 8.93
C ALA A 75 6.85 0.22 8.39
N ILE A 76 6.82 0.40 7.06
CA ILE A 76 7.08 1.70 6.41
C ILE A 76 6.01 2.73 6.80
N LEU A 77 4.72 2.36 6.75
CA LEU A 77 3.62 3.24 7.18
C LEU A 77 3.76 3.65 8.64
N CYS A 78 4.01 2.68 9.53
CA CYS A 78 4.26 2.90 10.95
C CYS A 78 5.46 3.82 11.21
N TYR A 79 6.54 3.66 10.45
CA TYR A 79 7.72 4.53 10.55
C TYR A 79 7.39 5.98 10.22
N ILE A 80 6.74 6.22 9.07
CA ILE A 80 6.34 7.56 8.65
C ILE A 80 5.33 8.14 9.64
N ALA A 81 4.34 7.36 10.06
CA ALA A 81 3.33 7.82 11.02
C ALA A 81 3.97 8.26 12.35
N ARG A 82 4.91 7.50 12.91
CA ARG A 82 5.64 7.88 14.13
C ARG A 82 6.48 9.15 13.93
N LYS A 83 7.14 9.31 12.79
CA LYS A 83 7.94 10.51 12.47
C LYS A 83 7.10 11.79 12.46
N HIS A 84 5.79 11.68 12.23
CA HIS A 84 4.85 12.80 12.10
C HIS A 84 3.73 12.81 13.15
N ASN A 85 3.82 12.00 14.22
CA ASN A 85 2.79 11.90 15.27
C ASN A 85 1.39 11.57 14.74
N LEU A 86 1.29 10.64 13.80
CA LEU A 86 0.04 10.18 13.17
C LEU A 86 -0.42 8.79 13.63
N CYS A 87 0.12 8.30 14.75
CA CYS A 87 -0.32 7.06 15.38
C CYS A 87 -1.47 7.33 16.38
N GLY A 88 -2.17 6.28 16.81
CA GLY A 88 -3.13 6.38 17.91
C GLY A 88 -2.45 6.85 19.21
N GLU A 89 -3.08 7.79 19.90
CA GLU A 89 -2.56 8.40 21.12
C GLU A 89 -3.01 7.63 22.36
N THR A 90 -4.29 7.25 22.41
CA THR A 90 -4.85 6.43 23.50
C THR A 90 -4.72 4.94 23.22
N GLU A 91 -4.87 4.12 24.26
CA GLU A 91 -4.83 2.66 24.12
C GLU A 91 -5.95 2.16 23.21
N GLU A 92 -7.14 2.72 23.31
CA GLU A 92 -8.29 2.39 22.46
C GLU A 92 -8.03 2.73 20.99
N GLU A 93 -7.36 3.87 20.73
CA GLU A 93 -6.98 4.25 19.37
C GLU A 93 -5.94 3.29 18.79
N LYS A 94 -4.94 2.88 19.59
CA LYS A 94 -3.92 1.90 19.18
C LYS A 94 -4.55 0.54 18.87
N ILE A 95 -5.41 0.02 19.75
CA ILE A 95 -6.15 -1.23 19.51
C ILE A 95 -6.92 -1.15 18.18
N ARG A 96 -7.58 -0.02 17.91
CA ARG A 96 -8.32 0.17 16.64
C ARG A 96 -7.40 0.22 15.43
N VAL A 97 -6.25 0.89 15.53
CA VAL A 97 -5.23 0.94 14.47
C VAL A 97 -4.70 -0.46 14.18
N ASP A 98 -4.35 -1.23 15.21
CA ASP A 98 -3.77 -2.57 15.08
C ASP A 98 -4.77 -3.55 14.42
N ILE A 99 -6.02 -3.55 14.88
CA ILE A 99 -7.09 -4.37 14.27
C ILE A 99 -7.28 -4.00 12.80
N LEU A 100 -7.39 -2.69 12.50
CA LEU A 100 -7.70 -2.24 11.16
C LEU A 100 -6.54 -2.48 10.19
N GLU A 101 -5.30 -2.26 10.61
CA GLU A 101 -4.10 -2.53 9.81
C GLU A 101 -4.08 -3.99 9.34
N ASN A 102 -4.31 -4.94 10.26
CA ASN A 102 -4.31 -6.35 9.95
C ASN A 102 -5.55 -6.76 9.11
N GLN A 103 -6.74 -6.29 9.48
CA GLN A 103 -7.98 -6.61 8.76
C GLN A 103 -7.96 -6.07 7.32
N THR A 104 -7.44 -4.86 7.10
CA THR A 104 -7.30 -4.29 5.75
C THR A 104 -6.26 -5.04 4.91
N MET A 105 -5.19 -5.54 5.52
CA MET A 105 -4.24 -6.42 4.83
C MET A 105 -4.90 -7.74 4.43
N ASP A 106 -5.68 -8.37 5.30
CA ASP A 106 -6.40 -9.61 4.96
C ASP A 106 -7.33 -9.41 3.76
N ASN A 107 -8.11 -8.32 3.75
CA ASN A 107 -9.00 -8.03 2.62
C ASN A 107 -8.23 -7.63 1.34
N HIS A 108 -7.10 -6.92 1.46
CA HIS A 108 -6.21 -6.64 0.33
C HIS A 108 -5.66 -7.94 -0.29
N MET A 109 -5.21 -8.87 0.55
CA MET A 109 -4.70 -10.17 0.11
C MET A 109 -5.79 -11.02 -0.52
N GLN A 110 -7.01 -11.04 0.02
CA GLN A 110 -8.15 -11.73 -0.61
C GLN A 110 -8.44 -11.22 -2.03
N LEU A 111 -8.48 -9.90 -2.22
CA LEU A 111 -8.66 -9.31 -3.56
C LEU A 111 -7.51 -9.69 -4.48
N GLY A 112 -6.26 -9.59 -4.00
CA GLY A 112 -5.07 -9.99 -4.75
C GLY A 112 -5.12 -11.45 -5.19
N MET A 113 -5.46 -12.39 -4.29
CA MET A 113 -5.58 -13.81 -4.63
C MET A 113 -6.54 -14.06 -5.79
N ILE A 114 -7.66 -13.35 -5.82
CA ILE A 114 -8.67 -13.51 -6.88
C ILE A 114 -8.19 -12.87 -8.18
N CYS A 115 -7.67 -11.65 -8.14
CA CYS A 115 -7.24 -10.90 -9.32
C CYS A 115 -6.04 -11.53 -10.04
N TYR A 116 -5.23 -12.37 -9.38
CA TYR A 116 -4.15 -13.13 -9.99
C TYR A 116 -4.54 -14.57 -10.35
N ASN A 117 -5.73 -15.03 -9.98
CA ASN A 117 -6.16 -16.40 -10.24
C ASN A 117 -6.57 -16.59 -11.72
N PRO A 118 -6.06 -17.61 -12.43
CA PRO A 118 -6.51 -17.93 -13.79
C PRO A 118 -8.02 -18.16 -13.93
N GLU A 119 -8.69 -18.59 -12.85
CA GLU A 119 -10.15 -18.78 -12.77
C GLU A 119 -10.90 -17.54 -12.27
N PHE A 120 -10.32 -16.34 -12.40
CA PHE A 120 -10.90 -15.07 -11.94
C PHE A 120 -12.40 -14.93 -12.26
N GLU A 121 -12.81 -15.20 -13.50
CA GLU A 121 -14.22 -15.07 -13.93
C GLU A 121 -15.17 -16.03 -13.18
N LYS A 122 -14.68 -17.18 -12.71
CA LYS A 122 -15.48 -18.12 -11.89
C LYS A 122 -15.55 -17.69 -10.42
N LEU A 123 -14.48 -17.08 -9.90
CA LEU A 123 -14.37 -16.70 -8.48
C LEU A 123 -15.02 -15.34 -8.18
N LYS A 124 -15.02 -14.44 -9.17
CA LYS A 124 -15.53 -13.07 -9.05
C LYS A 124 -16.98 -12.99 -8.55
N PRO A 125 -17.95 -13.80 -9.03
CA PRO A 125 -19.34 -13.71 -8.54
C PRO A 125 -19.45 -13.90 -7.03
N LYS A 126 -18.82 -14.95 -6.49
CA LYS A 126 -18.81 -15.23 -5.04
C LYS A 126 -18.16 -14.09 -4.24
N TYR A 127 -17.04 -13.56 -4.74
CA TYR A 127 -16.39 -12.42 -4.08
C TYR A 127 -17.30 -11.19 -4.02
N LEU A 128 -18.02 -10.89 -5.11
CA LEU A 128 -18.95 -9.76 -5.17
C LEU A 128 -20.18 -9.98 -4.28
N GLU A 129 -20.65 -11.23 -4.13
CA GLU A 129 -21.72 -11.60 -3.19
C GLU A 129 -21.32 -11.37 -1.73
N GLU A 130 -20.08 -11.70 -1.35
CA GLU A 130 -19.58 -11.52 0.02
C GLU A 130 -19.13 -10.08 0.33
N LEU A 131 -18.87 -9.26 -0.69
CA LEU A 131 -18.29 -7.93 -0.54
C LEU A 131 -19.15 -6.98 0.33
N PRO A 132 -20.49 -6.91 0.20
CA PRO A 132 -21.32 -6.07 1.06
C PRO A 132 -21.18 -6.40 2.55
N GLU A 133 -21.14 -7.68 2.92
CA GLU A 133 -20.98 -8.07 4.33
C GLU A 133 -19.61 -7.67 4.88
N LYS A 134 -18.54 -7.81 4.08
CA LYS A 134 -17.20 -7.31 4.46
C LYS A 134 -17.21 -5.79 4.65
N LEU A 135 -17.82 -5.04 3.74
CA LEU A 135 -17.91 -3.59 3.82
C LEU A 135 -18.80 -3.10 4.97
N LYS A 136 -19.84 -3.86 5.33
CA LYS A 136 -20.70 -3.59 6.48
C LYS A 136 -19.90 -3.60 7.78
N LEU A 137 -18.99 -4.56 7.97
CA LEU A 137 -18.11 -4.61 9.15
C LEU A 137 -17.24 -3.35 9.28
N TYR A 138 -16.69 -2.84 8.16
CA TYR A 138 -15.95 -1.58 8.15
C TYR A 138 -16.84 -0.37 8.48
N SER A 139 -18.06 -0.34 7.92
CA SER A 139 -19.04 0.72 8.18
C SER A 139 -19.42 0.79 9.67
N GLU A 140 -19.72 -0.35 10.27
CA GLU A 140 -20.04 -0.47 11.70
C GLU A 140 -18.83 -0.11 12.58
N PHE A 141 -17.64 -0.57 12.21
CA PHE A 141 -16.41 -0.26 12.93
C PHE A 141 -16.10 1.26 12.89
N LEU A 142 -16.28 1.93 11.75
CA LEU A 142 -16.16 3.38 11.63
C LEU A 142 -17.23 4.11 12.47
N GLY A 143 -18.48 3.69 12.31
CA GLY A 143 -19.63 4.27 13.01
C GLY A 143 -19.84 5.74 12.64
N LYS A 144 -19.91 6.60 13.65
CA LYS A 144 -20.10 8.06 13.47
C LYS A 144 -18.78 8.85 13.46
N ARG A 145 -17.63 8.18 13.56
CA ARG A 145 -16.32 8.84 13.63
C ARG A 145 -15.95 9.38 12.25
N PRO A 146 -15.30 10.55 12.16
CA PRO A 146 -14.80 11.05 10.89
C PRO A 146 -13.62 10.20 10.37
N TRP A 147 -12.87 9.55 11.26
CA TRP A 147 -11.74 8.68 10.94
C TRP A 147 -11.79 7.37 11.72
N PHE A 148 -11.13 6.33 11.22
CA PHE A 148 -11.19 5.00 11.83
C PHE A 148 -10.64 4.94 13.25
N ALA A 149 -9.57 5.67 13.56
CA ALA A 149 -9.00 5.72 14.91
C ALA A 149 -9.76 6.68 15.84
N GLY A 150 -10.42 7.72 15.29
CA GLY A 150 -11.07 8.74 16.11
C GLY A 150 -11.39 10.02 15.33
N ASN A 151 -11.03 11.17 15.90
CA ASN A 151 -11.35 12.48 15.32
C ASN A 151 -10.21 13.11 14.51
N LYS A 152 -8.99 12.56 14.59
CA LYS A 152 -7.80 13.03 13.88
C LYS A 152 -7.56 12.17 12.63
N GLY A 153 -7.18 12.79 11.52
CA GLY A 153 -6.85 12.08 10.29
C GLY A 153 -6.36 12.96 9.15
N LEU A 154 -6.31 12.37 7.95
CA LEU A 154 -5.57 12.93 6.81
C LEU A 154 -6.45 13.82 5.92
N GLU A 155 -6.68 15.07 6.32
CA GLU A 155 -7.63 15.99 5.65
C GLU A 155 -7.24 16.44 4.23
N LYS A 156 -5.97 16.29 3.81
CA LYS A 156 -5.43 16.93 2.60
C LYS A 156 -4.64 15.98 1.70
N ILE A 157 -5.31 15.36 0.74
CA ILE A 157 -4.67 14.50 -0.30
C ILE A 157 -5.07 14.92 -1.73
N SER A 158 -6.06 15.81 -1.87
CA SER A 158 -6.63 16.18 -3.18
C SER A 158 -5.63 16.81 -4.15
N ALA A 159 -4.63 17.55 -3.65
CA ALA A 159 -3.56 18.12 -4.48
C ALA A 159 -2.72 17.02 -5.14
N TYR A 160 -2.31 16.01 -4.37
CA TYR A 160 -1.57 14.86 -4.89
C TYR A 160 -2.35 14.11 -5.96
N MET A 161 -3.65 13.82 -5.73
CA MET A 161 -4.50 13.10 -6.69
C MET A 161 -4.66 13.81 -8.05
N LYS A 162 -4.40 15.12 -8.11
CA LYS A 162 -4.44 15.93 -9.34
C LYS A 162 -3.05 16.08 -10.00
N SER A 163 -1.99 15.63 -9.34
CA SER A 163 -0.61 15.75 -9.82
C SER A 163 -0.22 14.60 -10.74
N SER A 164 0.84 14.78 -11.52
CA SER A 164 1.44 13.72 -12.36
C SER A 164 2.10 12.60 -11.54
N ARG A 165 2.34 12.82 -10.24
CA ARG A 165 2.87 11.77 -9.34
C ARG A 165 1.81 10.74 -8.96
N PHE A 166 0.52 11.07 -9.09
CA PHE A 166 -0.55 10.15 -8.72
C PHE A 166 -0.55 8.91 -9.61
N LEU A 167 -0.33 7.75 -8.99
CA LEU A 167 -0.32 6.45 -9.68
C LEU A 167 -1.52 5.58 -9.24
N PRO A 168 -2.73 5.81 -9.79
CA PRO A 168 -3.92 5.02 -9.46
C PRO A 168 -4.00 3.68 -10.21
N ARG A 169 -3.25 3.56 -11.32
CA ARG A 169 -3.23 2.40 -12.23
C ARG A 169 -1.82 2.14 -12.76
N PRO A 170 -1.49 0.90 -13.12
CA PRO A 170 -2.30 -0.30 -12.95
C PRO A 170 -2.47 -0.66 -11.46
N VAL A 171 -3.56 -1.34 -11.10
CA VAL A 171 -3.82 -1.72 -9.69
C VAL A 171 -2.79 -2.75 -9.23
N PHE A 172 -2.57 -3.75 -10.08
CA PHE A 172 -1.72 -4.91 -9.86
C PHE A 172 -0.66 -5.02 -10.97
N SER A 173 0.27 -5.97 -10.83
CA SER A 173 1.33 -6.18 -11.83
C SER A 173 0.79 -6.74 -13.14
N LYS A 174 1.62 -6.71 -14.19
CA LYS A 174 1.30 -7.26 -15.52
C LYS A 174 0.81 -8.71 -15.53
N MET A 175 1.20 -9.51 -14.54
CA MET A 175 0.78 -10.91 -14.37
C MET A 175 -0.65 -11.10 -13.83
N ALA A 176 -1.31 -10.04 -13.34
CA ALA A 176 -2.68 -10.18 -12.84
C ALA A 176 -3.65 -10.40 -14.01
N VAL A 177 -4.70 -11.19 -13.77
CA VAL A 177 -5.82 -11.36 -14.71
C VAL A 177 -6.69 -10.10 -14.75
N TRP A 178 -6.88 -9.46 -13.60
CA TRP A 178 -7.61 -8.20 -13.48
C TRP A 178 -6.75 -7.10 -12.85
N GLY A 179 -6.88 -5.87 -13.35
CA GLY A 179 -6.19 -4.70 -12.80
C GLY A 179 -4.71 -4.58 -13.21
N ASN A 180 -4.29 -5.32 -14.23
CA ASN A 180 -2.93 -5.30 -14.80
C ASN A 180 -2.65 -4.14 -15.76
N LYS A 181 -3.63 -3.26 -15.98
CA LYS A 181 -3.56 -2.06 -16.84
C LYS A 181 -4.13 -0.85 -16.11
#